data_AF-A0A1F9ECW0-F1
#
_entry.id   AF-A0A1F9ECW0-F1
#
_cell.length_a   1.000
_cell.length_b   1.000
_cell.length_c   1.000
_cell.angle_alpha   90.00
_cell.angle_beta   90.00
_cell.angle_gamma   90.00
#
_symmetry.space_group_name_H-M   'P 1'
#
loop_
_entity.id
_entity.type
_entity.pdbx_description
1 polymer ?
#
loop_
_entity_poly.entity_id
_entity_poly.type
_entity_poly.pdbx_seq_one_letter_code
_entity_poly.pdbx_strand_id
1 'polypeptide(L)'
;MEEAAEKHKDYEGAKLGMWLFLATEFLLFVGPLLLYYAYRYRYAPGFASGSAELGLRLGTINTVVLLTSSLTMALAVSAVRKGMRGAGALLLCATIVLGIVFLLIKYIEWSAKIGHSIYPGSEKLASMEAGEALFFGLYYLMTGIHGLHVLGGVILLGVMLKMALSGSVNSEDYGPLE
;
A
#
# COMPACT_ATOMS: atom_id res chain seq x y z
N MET A 1 -23.00 -31.14 -32.12
CA MET A 1 -21.78 -31.28 -31.30
C MET A 1 -21.16 -29.91 -31.24
N GLU A 2 -21.50 -29.15 -30.20
CA GLU A 2 -20.94 -27.82 -29.96
C GLU A 2 -19.65 -28.06 -29.17
N GLU A 3 -18.52 -27.90 -29.85
CA GLU A 3 -17.19 -27.90 -29.24
C GLU A 3 -17.17 -26.80 -28.18
N ALA A 4 -17.23 -27.21 -26.90
CA ALA A 4 -17.03 -26.31 -25.79
C ALA A 4 -15.61 -25.75 -25.95
N ALA A 5 -15.52 -24.47 -26.35
CA ALA A 5 -14.27 -23.76 -26.49
C ALA A 5 -13.48 -23.89 -25.18
N GLU A 6 -12.46 -24.73 -25.18
CA GLU A 6 -11.55 -24.92 -24.07
C GLU A 6 -10.87 -23.57 -23.84
N LYS A 7 -11.26 -22.88 -22.77
CA LYS A 7 -10.76 -21.54 -22.43
C LYS A 7 -9.31 -21.69 -22.00
N HIS A 8 -8.39 -21.70 -22.97
CA HIS A 8 -6.95 -21.68 -22.74
C HIS A 8 -6.62 -20.43 -21.91
N LYS A 9 -6.53 -20.59 -20.59
CA LYS A 9 -6.01 -19.58 -19.68
C LYS A 9 -4.49 -19.61 -19.81
N ASP A 10 -3.92 -18.55 -20.36
CA ASP A 10 -2.48 -18.38 -20.44
C ASP A 10 -1.92 -17.98 -19.07
N TYR A 11 -1.66 -18.98 -18.23
CA TYR A 11 -1.08 -18.80 -16.91
C TYR A 11 0.34 -18.23 -16.95
N GLU A 12 1.12 -18.57 -17.98
CA GLU A 12 2.49 -18.06 -18.15
C GLU A 12 2.47 -16.56 -18.49
N GLY A 13 1.59 -16.14 -19.38
CA GLY A 13 1.36 -14.73 -19.70
C GLY A 13 0.88 -13.92 -18.48
N ALA A 14 -0.06 -14.47 -17.69
CA ALA A 14 -0.55 -13.83 -16.47
C ALA A 14 0.57 -13.66 -15.41
N LYS A 15 1.38 -14.70 -15.20
CA LYS A 15 2.51 -14.69 -14.27
C LYS A 15 3.60 -13.70 -14.70
N LEU A 16 3.94 -13.68 -15.99
CA LEU A 16 4.88 -12.69 -16.54
C LEU A 16 4.36 -11.27 -16.35
N GLY A 17 3.07 -11.05 -16.60
CA GLY A 17 2.40 -9.77 -16.34
C GLY A 17 2.50 -9.32 -14.88
N MET A 18 2.26 -10.23 -13.93
CA MET A 18 2.38 -9.95 -12.49
C MET A 18 3.83 -9.57 -12.11
N TRP A 19 4.84 -10.29 -12.63
CA TRP A 19 6.25 -9.96 -12.39
C TRP A 19 6.65 -8.61 -12.96
N LEU A 20 6.23 -8.30 -14.19
CA LEU A 20 6.49 -7.00 -14.80
C LEU A 20 5.82 -5.87 -14.01
N PHE A 21 4.57 -6.06 -13.58
CA PHE A 21 3.86 -5.12 -12.72
C PHE A 21 4.61 -4.88 -11.40
N LEU A 22 5.00 -5.95 -10.69
CA LEU A 22 5.79 -5.83 -9.45
C LEU A 22 7.12 -5.10 -9.68
N ALA A 23 7.80 -5.37 -10.78
CA ALA A 23 9.04 -4.67 -11.13
C ALA A 23 8.82 -3.16 -11.34
N THR A 24 7.74 -2.78 -12.02
CA THR A 24 7.39 -1.36 -12.20
C THR A 24 7.00 -0.67 -10.91
N GLU A 25 6.27 -1.33 -10.02
CA GLU A 25 5.92 -0.77 -8.71
C GLU A 25 7.15 -0.64 -7.82
N PHE A 26 8.06 -1.62 -7.86
CA PHE A 26 9.35 -1.52 -7.17
C PHE A 26 10.12 -0.27 -7.61
N LEU A 27 10.21 -0.02 -8.92
CA LEU A 27 10.86 1.18 -9.45
C LEU A 27 10.14 2.47 -9.03
N LEU A 28 8.79 2.46 -9.02
CA LEU A 28 7.96 3.60 -8.59
C LEU A 28 8.28 4.03 -7.15
N PHE A 29 8.57 3.10 -6.24
CA PHE A 29 8.91 3.42 -4.85
C PHE A 29 10.41 3.67 -4.63
N VAL A 30 11.29 2.96 -5.33
CA VAL A 30 12.75 3.12 -5.17
C VAL A 30 13.23 4.48 -5.65
N GLY A 31 12.69 5.01 -6.75
CA GLY A 31 13.09 6.32 -7.28
C GLY A 31 12.95 7.46 -6.25
N PRO A 32 11.76 7.70 -5.69
CA PRO A 32 11.54 8.69 -4.64
C PRO A 32 12.35 8.43 -3.35
N LEU A 33 12.59 7.17 -2.99
CA LEU A 33 13.43 6.82 -1.83
C LEU A 33 14.89 7.20 -2.04
N LEU A 34 15.44 6.96 -3.23
CA LEU A 34 16.80 7.41 -3.58
C LEU A 34 16.90 8.92 -3.57
N LEU A 35 15.87 9.61 -4.07
CA LEU A 35 15.79 11.07 -4.04
C LEU A 35 15.75 11.61 -2.60
N TYR A 36 14.93 10.99 -1.74
CA TYR A 36 14.89 11.29 -0.31
C TYR A 36 16.24 11.10 0.35
N TYR A 37 16.93 9.99 0.09
CA TYR A 37 18.26 9.73 0.66
C TYR A 37 19.30 10.76 0.20
N ALA A 38 19.32 11.09 -1.10
CA ALA A 38 20.24 12.07 -1.66
C ALA A 38 20.04 13.48 -1.05
N TYR A 39 18.79 13.93 -0.93
CA TYR A 39 18.49 15.23 -0.32
C TYR A 39 18.67 15.23 1.19
N ARG A 40 18.41 14.11 1.88
CA ARG A 40 18.68 13.95 3.32
C ARG A 40 20.17 14.11 3.65
N TYR A 41 21.06 13.67 2.75
CA TYR A 41 22.50 13.85 2.89
C TYR A 41 22.92 15.30 2.62
N ARG A 42 22.31 15.94 1.60
CA ARG A 42 22.64 17.32 1.20
C ARG A 42 22.12 18.39 2.17
N TYR A 43 20.94 18.19 2.74
CA TYR A 43 20.21 19.14 3.60
C TYR A 43 19.92 18.53 4.98
N ALA A 44 20.96 17.96 5.61
CA ALA A 44 20.82 17.21 6.85
C ALA A 44 20.13 17.98 8.00
N PRO A 45 20.40 19.28 8.24
CA PRO A 45 19.72 20.04 9.30
C PRO A 45 18.22 20.21 9.05
N GLY A 46 17.83 20.67 7.85
CA GLY A 46 16.42 20.88 7.50
C GLY A 46 15.60 19.58 7.43
N PHE A 47 16.22 18.45 7.07
CA PHE A 47 15.54 17.15 7.15
C PHE A 47 15.41 16.66 8.60
N ALA A 48 16.35 16.99 9.48
CA ALA A 48 16.25 16.63 10.89
C ALA A 48 15.11 17.40 11.57
N SER A 49 15.01 18.72 11.35
CA SER A 49 13.91 19.54 11.87
C SER A 49 12.56 19.13 11.28
N GLY A 50 12.48 18.94 9.96
CA GLY A 50 11.27 18.45 9.29
C GLY A 50 10.80 17.10 9.85
N SER A 51 11.73 16.16 10.08
CA SER A 51 11.40 14.85 10.65
C SER A 51 10.92 14.91 12.11
N ALA A 52 11.42 15.86 12.90
CA ALA A 52 11.03 16.04 14.28
C ALA A 52 9.59 16.56 14.43
N GLU A 53 9.04 17.18 13.38
CA GLU A 53 7.65 17.58 13.37
C GLU A 53 6.66 16.42 13.15
N LEU A 54 7.12 15.23 12.78
CA LEU A 54 6.22 14.07 12.62
C LEU A 54 5.84 13.48 13.98
N GLY A 55 4.59 13.06 14.08
CA GLY A 55 4.08 12.39 15.27
C GLY A 55 4.61 10.96 15.36
N LEU A 56 5.71 10.75 16.09
CA LEU A 56 6.29 9.42 16.31
C LEU A 56 5.24 8.39 16.76
N ARG A 57 4.30 8.78 17.63
CA ARG A 57 3.22 7.89 18.11
C ARG A 57 2.32 7.39 16.99
N LEU A 58 1.86 8.28 16.12
CA LEU A 58 1.01 7.90 14.97
C LEU A 58 1.79 7.08 13.95
N GLY A 59 3.07 7.42 13.74
CA GLY A 59 4.00 6.64 12.93
C GLY A 59 4.14 5.20 13.44
N THR A 60 4.42 5.01 14.72
CA THR A 60 4.58 3.67 15.34
C THR A 60 3.29 2.86 15.25
N ILE A 61 2.12 3.46 15.53
CA ILE A 61 0.83 2.78 15.40
C ILE A 61 0.63 2.30 13.96
N ASN A 62 0.91 3.16 12.97
CA ASN A 62 0.82 2.78 11.56
C ASN A 62 1.74 1.61 11.21
N THR A 63 2.96 1.59 11.73
CA THR A 63 3.89 0.46 11.50
C THR A 63 3.33 -0.84 12.09
N VAL A 64 2.78 -0.81 13.31
CA VAL A 64 2.16 -2.01 13.91
C VAL A 64 0.96 -2.48 13.11
N VAL A 65 0.12 -1.56 12.63
CA VAL A 65 -1.04 -1.88 11.77
C VAL A 65 -0.57 -2.56 10.48
N LEU A 66 0.46 -2.04 9.82
CA LEU A 66 1.01 -2.62 8.59
C LEU A 66 1.60 -4.02 8.82
N LEU A 67 2.41 -4.20 9.87
CA LEU A 67 2.99 -5.51 10.20
C LEU A 67 1.91 -6.55 10.50
N THR A 68 0.87 -6.14 11.23
CA THR A 68 -0.28 -6.99 11.52
C THR A 68 -1.04 -7.35 10.24
N SER A 69 -1.23 -6.38 9.35
CA SER A 69 -1.89 -6.58 8.05
C SER A 69 -1.13 -7.57 7.15
N SER A 70 0.20 -7.45 7.09
CA SER A 70 1.04 -8.40 6.36
C SER A 70 0.93 -9.82 6.94
N LEU A 71 0.89 -9.94 8.27
CA LEU A 71 0.67 -11.24 8.93
C LEU A 71 -0.70 -11.82 8.60
N THR A 72 -1.78 -11.03 8.67
CA THR A 72 -3.13 -11.52 8.36
C THR A 72 -3.25 -11.96 6.91
N MET A 73 -2.60 -11.27 5.97
CA MET A 73 -2.58 -11.68 4.56
C MET A 73 -1.84 -13.02 4.36
N ALA A 74 -0.66 -13.18 4.97
CA ALA A 74 0.10 -14.43 4.88
C ALA A 74 -0.66 -15.63 5.47
N LEU A 75 -1.36 -15.41 6.60
CA LEU A 75 -2.24 -16.40 7.20
C LEU A 75 -3.46 -16.69 6.31
N ALA A 76 -4.02 -15.68 5.64
CA ALA A 76 -5.14 -15.86 4.72
C ALA A 76 -4.78 -16.78 3.55
N VAL A 77 -3.64 -16.53 2.90
CA VAL A 77 -3.12 -17.39 1.82
C VAL A 77 -2.90 -18.81 2.33
N SER A 78 -2.31 -18.96 3.52
CA SER A 78 -2.08 -20.27 4.13
C SER A 78 -3.37 -21.03 4.45
N ALA A 79 -4.41 -20.34 4.92
CA ALA A 79 -5.72 -20.93 5.21
C ALA A 79 -6.44 -21.37 3.93
N VAL A 80 -6.37 -20.57 2.87
CA VAL A 80 -6.92 -20.92 1.55
C VAL A 80 -6.20 -22.13 0.96
N ARG A 81 -4.86 -22.19 1.04
CA ARG A 81 -4.06 -23.36 0.61
C ARG A 81 -4.42 -24.66 1.37
N LYS A 82 -4.86 -24.54 2.61
CA LYS A 82 -5.33 -25.68 3.44
C LYS A 82 -6.81 -26.05 3.24
N GLY A 83 -7.49 -25.42 2.27
CA GLY A 83 -8.93 -25.65 2.02
C GLY A 83 -9.86 -24.99 3.05
N MET A 84 -9.34 -24.23 4.01
CA MET A 84 -10.11 -23.55 5.06
C MET A 84 -10.67 -22.20 4.55
N ARG A 85 -11.60 -22.26 3.59
CA ARG A 85 -12.13 -21.07 2.89
C ARG A 85 -12.71 -20.01 3.83
N GLY A 86 -13.47 -20.41 4.85
CA GLY A 86 -14.06 -19.48 5.82
C GLY A 86 -13.02 -18.72 6.65
N ALA A 87 -11.97 -19.42 7.11
CA ALA A 87 -10.86 -18.80 7.84
C ALA A 87 -10.04 -17.86 6.93
N GLY A 88 -9.80 -18.27 5.68
CA GLY A 88 -9.14 -17.42 4.69
C GLY A 88 -9.91 -16.13 4.40
N ALA A 89 -11.23 -16.22 4.19
CA ALA A 89 -12.08 -15.05 3.97
C ALA A 89 -12.10 -14.09 5.18
N LEU A 90 -12.14 -14.63 6.40
CA LEU A 90 -12.07 -13.82 7.62
C LEU A 90 -10.74 -13.07 7.75
N LEU A 91 -9.62 -13.74 7.45
CA LEU A 91 -8.29 -13.13 7.47
C LEU A 91 -8.09 -12.09 6.35
N LEU A 92 -8.66 -12.32 5.17
CA LEU A 92 -8.71 -11.32 4.08
C LEU A 92 -9.51 -10.08 4.51
N CYS A 93 -10.68 -10.27 5.14
CA CYS A 93 -11.48 -9.18 5.68
C CYS A 93 -10.69 -8.38 6.74
N ALA A 94 -9.98 -9.07 7.65
CA ALA A 94 -9.12 -8.41 8.63
C ALA A 94 -8.01 -7.57 7.96
N THR A 95 -7.39 -8.08 6.91
CA THR A 95 -6.36 -7.37 6.11
C THR A 95 -6.94 -6.09 5.49
N ILE A 96 -8.14 -6.16 4.89
CA ILE A 96 -8.84 -5.00 4.32
C ILE A 96 -9.13 -3.95 5.38
N VAL A 97 -9.66 -4.36 6.54
CA VAL A 97 -9.96 -3.45 7.65
C VAL A 97 -8.68 -2.76 8.15
N LEU A 98 -7.58 -3.50 8.31
CA LEU A 98 -6.30 -2.93 8.72
C LEU A 98 -5.75 -1.94 7.67
N GLY A 99 -5.92 -2.23 6.38
CA GLY A 99 -5.58 -1.30 5.30
C GLY A 99 -6.40 0.01 5.34
N ILE A 100 -7.70 -0.08 5.64
CA ILE A 100 -8.56 1.10 5.83
C ILE A 100 -8.12 1.89 7.07
N VAL A 101 -7.82 1.22 8.18
CA VAL A 101 -7.32 1.88 9.40
C VAL A 101 -6.03 2.64 9.12
N PHE A 102 -5.10 2.05 8.36
CA PHE A 102 -3.88 2.73 7.93
C PHE A 102 -4.18 4.02 7.14
N LEU A 103 -5.10 3.97 6.17
CA LEU A 103 -5.51 5.15 5.39
C LEU A 103 -6.16 6.22 6.27
N LEU A 104 -6.98 5.83 7.25
CA LEU A 104 -7.63 6.75 8.19
C LEU A 104 -6.63 7.47 9.10
N ILE A 105 -5.66 6.73 9.67
CA ILE A 105 -4.61 7.34 10.49
C ILE A 105 -3.81 8.35 9.66
N LYS A 106 -3.48 8.00 8.41
CA LYS A 106 -2.77 8.92 7.50
C LYS A 106 -3.60 10.14 7.14
N TYR A 107 -4.90 9.97 6.91
CA TYR A 107 -5.81 11.09 6.68
C TYR A 107 -5.86 12.06 7.88
N ILE A 108 -5.89 11.54 9.11
CA ILE A 108 -5.84 12.37 10.33
C ILE A 108 -4.49 13.11 10.43
N GLU A 109 -3.38 12.44 10.15
CA GLU A 109 -2.05 13.07 10.17
C GLU A 109 -1.92 14.18 9.11
N TRP A 110 -2.43 13.96 7.90
CA TRP A 110 -2.42 14.96 6.83
C TRP A 110 -3.34 16.14 7.13
N SER A 111 -4.57 15.88 7.57
CA SER A 111 -5.52 16.96 7.93
C SER A 111 -5.00 17.84 9.06
N ALA A 112 -4.33 17.27 10.07
CA ALA A 112 -3.67 18.05 11.11
C ALA A 112 -2.53 18.93 10.56
N LYS A 113 -1.74 18.43 9.61
CA LYS A 113 -0.66 19.21 8.97
C LYS A 113 -1.17 20.31 8.05
N ILE A 114 -2.25 20.06 7.32
CA ILE A 114 -2.95 21.06 6.52
C ILE A 114 -3.54 22.15 7.43
N GLY A 115 -4.11 21.76 8.58
CA GLY A 115 -4.59 22.70 9.60
C GLY A 115 -3.50 23.60 10.19
N HIS A 116 -2.24 23.16 10.16
CA HIS A 116 -1.07 23.96 10.56
C HIS A 116 -0.47 24.77 9.40
N SER A 117 -1.17 24.86 8.26
CA SER A 117 -0.78 25.53 7.02
C SER A 117 0.46 24.93 6.34
N ILE A 118 0.79 23.66 6.59
CA ILE A 118 1.93 22.97 5.97
C ILE A 118 1.39 22.06 4.87
N TYR A 119 1.15 22.63 3.68
CA TYR A 119 0.72 21.89 2.50
C TYR A 119 1.53 22.30 1.25
N PRO A 120 1.64 21.43 0.23
CA PRO A 120 2.31 21.77 -1.02
C PRO A 120 1.68 23.02 -1.66
N GLY A 121 2.46 24.11 -1.78
CA GLY A 121 1.98 25.41 -2.29
C GLY A 121 1.49 26.41 -1.23
N SER A 122 1.65 26.11 0.06
CA SER A 122 1.38 27.07 1.15
C SER A 122 2.50 28.12 1.29
N GLU A 123 2.15 29.35 1.69
CA GLU A 123 3.12 30.42 1.99
C GLU A 123 4.08 30.03 3.13
N LYS A 124 3.60 29.23 4.09
CA LYS A 124 4.41 28.73 5.21
C LYS A 124 5.48 27.74 4.75
N LEU A 125 5.14 26.83 3.84
CA LEU A 125 6.12 25.92 3.24
C LEU A 125 7.10 26.66 2.32
N ALA A 126 6.65 27.70 1.62
CA ALA A 126 7.51 28.54 0.78
C ALA A 126 8.46 29.45 1.56
N SER A 127 8.13 29.77 2.82
CA SER A 127 8.96 30.56 3.73
C SER A 127 9.87 29.73 4.65
N MET A 128 9.73 28.40 4.64
CA MET A 128 10.61 27.48 5.36
C MET A 128 11.99 27.37 4.71
N GLU A 129 12.98 26.87 5.47
CA GLU A 129 14.29 26.56 4.92
C GLU A 129 14.14 25.55 3.77
N ALA A 130 14.95 25.69 2.71
CA ALA A 130 14.91 24.82 1.54
C ALA A 130 14.96 23.32 1.92
N GLY A 131 15.71 22.95 2.97
CA GLY A 131 15.78 21.58 3.47
C GLY A 131 14.45 21.07 4.06
N GLU A 132 13.75 21.89 4.84
CA GLU A 132 12.44 21.56 5.43
C GLU A 132 11.34 21.49 4.37
N ALA A 133 11.34 22.45 3.44
CA ALA A 133 10.38 22.48 2.34
C ALA A 133 10.51 21.23 1.44
N LEU A 134 11.76 20.83 1.12
CA LEU A 134 12.04 19.61 0.38
C LEU A 134 11.63 18.35 1.15
N PHE A 135 11.86 18.31 2.46
CA PHE A 135 11.45 17.20 3.31
C PHE A 135 9.94 16.99 3.25
N PHE A 136 9.14 18.04 3.48
CA PHE A 136 7.67 17.93 3.42
C PHE A 136 7.16 17.63 2.01
N GLY A 137 7.78 18.20 0.97
CA GLY A 137 7.45 17.89 -0.43
C GLY A 137 7.64 16.40 -0.75
N LEU A 138 8.79 15.82 -0.39
CA LEU A 138 9.07 14.39 -0.57
C LEU A 138 8.20 13.51 0.34
N TYR A 139 7.92 13.95 1.56
CA TYR A 139 6.99 13.29 2.47
C TYR A 139 5.61 13.14 1.84
N TYR A 140 5.01 14.23 1.34
CA TYR A 140 3.68 14.19 0.72
C TYR A 140 3.69 13.37 -0.58
N LEU A 141 4.75 13.48 -1.39
CA LEU A 141 4.88 12.68 -2.60
C LEU A 141 4.92 11.18 -2.28
N MET A 142 5.86 10.74 -1.44
CA MET A 142 6.06 9.33 -1.12
C MET A 142 4.87 8.72 -0.38
N THR A 143 4.34 9.43 0.62
CA THR A 143 3.18 8.92 1.39
C THR A 143 1.89 8.98 0.57
N GLY A 144 1.77 9.94 -0.35
CA GLY A 144 0.63 10.06 -1.26
C GLY A 144 0.57 8.92 -2.27
N ILE A 145 1.67 8.63 -2.97
CA ILE A 145 1.72 7.48 -3.90
C ILE A 145 1.48 6.16 -3.16
N HIS A 146 2.02 6.02 -1.94
CA HIS A 146 1.81 4.84 -1.13
C HIS A 146 0.35 4.69 -0.69
N GLY A 147 -0.30 5.78 -0.28
CA GLY A 147 -1.72 5.78 0.05
C GLY A 147 -2.61 5.37 -1.13
N LEU A 148 -2.31 5.86 -2.34
CA LEU A 148 -3.01 5.45 -3.56
C LEU A 148 -2.78 3.97 -3.90
N HIS A 149 -1.56 3.47 -3.75
CA HIS A 149 -1.24 2.05 -3.95
C HIS A 149 -1.99 1.16 -2.94
N VAL A 150 -2.00 1.52 -1.65
CA VAL A 150 -2.77 0.78 -0.62
C VAL A 150 -4.27 0.80 -0.92
N LEU A 151 -4.81 1.93 -1.38
CA LEU A 151 -6.21 2.03 -1.80
C LEU A 151 -6.52 1.07 -2.97
N GLY A 152 -5.66 1.02 -3.99
CA GLY A 152 -5.76 0.07 -5.10
C GLY A 152 -5.71 -1.38 -4.62
N GLY A 153 -4.79 -1.70 -3.72
CA GLY A 153 -4.66 -3.02 -3.10
C GLY A 153 -5.91 -3.42 -2.30
N VAL A 154 -6.47 -2.51 -1.51
CA VAL A 154 -7.72 -2.76 -0.75
C VAL A 154 -8.90 -3.04 -1.69
N ILE A 155 -9.01 -2.30 -2.80
CA ILE A 155 -10.05 -2.55 -3.81
C ILE A 155 -9.88 -3.95 -4.42
N LEU A 156 -8.66 -4.32 -4.82
CA LEU A 156 -8.36 -5.64 -5.37
C LEU A 156 -8.67 -6.76 -4.37
N LEU A 157 -8.23 -6.62 -3.12
CA LEU A 157 -8.54 -7.58 -2.04
C LEU A 157 -10.05 -7.69 -1.80
N GLY A 158 -10.80 -6.59 -1.93
CA GLY A 158 -12.27 -6.60 -1.86
C GLY A 158 -12.91 -7.43 -2.98
N VAL A 159 -12.39 -7.33 -4.20
CA VAL A 159 -12.82 -8.17 -5.34
C VAL A 159 -12.49 -9.65 -5.05
N MET A 160 -11.28 -9.94 -4.58
CA MET A 160 -10.86 -11.31 -4.22
C MET A 160 -11.72 -11.89 -3.10
N LEU A 161 -12.06 -11.09 -2.09
CA LEU A 161 -12.95 -11.51 -1.00
C LEU A 161 -14.35 -11.83 -1.54
N LYS A 162 -14.90 -11.00 -2.44
CA LYS A 162 -16.20 -11.28 -3.08
C LYS A 162 -16.16 -12.59 -3.87
N MET A 163 -15.07 -12.86 -4.60
CA MET A 163 -14.87 -14.11 -5.34
C MET A 163 -14.74 -15.32 -4.40
N ALA A 164 -14.04 -15.17 -3.28
CA ALA A 164 -13.89 -16.22 -2.28
C ALA A 164 -15.23 -16.58 -1.59
N LEU A 165 -16.08 -15.58 -1.36
CA LEU A 165 -17.40 -15.75 -0.73
C LEU A 165 -18.49 -16.25 -1.69
N SER A 166 -18.39 -15.95 -3.00
CA SER A 166 -19.39 -16.37 -3.99
C SER A 166 -19.31 -17.84 -4.40
N GLY A 167 -18.36 -18.62 -3.86
CA GLY A 167 -18.21 -20.04 -4.18
C GLY A 167 -17.77 -20.33 -5.61
N SER A 168 -17.43 -19.30 -6.41
CA SER A 168 -16.94 -19.44 -7.79
C SER A 168 -15.50 -19.97 -7.89
N VAL A 169 -14.83 -20.21 -6.76
CA VAL A 169 -13.52 -20.85 -6.71
C VAL A 169 -13.72 -22.35 -6.47
N ASN A 170 -14.06 -23.07 -7.54
CA ASN A 170 -13.95 -24.52 -7.57
C ASN A 170 -12.47 -24.94 -7.50
N SER A 171 -12.21 -26.16 -7.03
CA SER A 171 -10.89 -26.77 -6.81
C SER A 171 -10.03 -26.97 -8.08
N GLU A 172 -10.30 -26.23 -9.15
CA GLU A 172 -9.57 -26.27 -10.43
C GLU A 172 -9.01 -24.89 -10.83
N ASP A 173 -9.23 -23.84 -10.03
CA ASP A 173 -8.90 -22.46 -10.41
C ASP A 173 -8.02 -21.78 -9.34
N TYR A 174 -6.79 -22.27 -9.19
CA TYR A 174 -5.79 -21.76 -8.23
C TYR A 174 -5.04 -20.51 -8.72
N GLY A 175 -5.16 -20.17 -10.01
CA GLY A 175 -4.41 -19.09 -10.65
C GLY A 175 -4.66 -17.65 -10.15
N PRO A 176 -5.85 -17.26 -9.67
CA PRO A 176 -6.08 -15.88 -9.22
C PRO A 176 -5.45 -15.52 -7.88
N LEU A 177 -4.77 -16.46 -7.21
CA LEU A 177 -4.28 -16.33 -5.82
C LEU A 177 -2.73 -16.34 -5.70
N GLU A 178 -2.01 -16.51 -6.82
CA GLU A 178 -0.55 -16.34 -6.93
C GLU A 178 -0.21 -15.10 -7.77
#